data_AF-A0A8J4B9P5-F1
#
_entry.id   AF-A0A8J4B9P5-F1
#
_cell.length_a   1.000
_cell.length_b   1.000
_cell.length_c   1.000
_cell.angle_alpha   90.00
_cell.angle_beta   90.00
_cell.angle_gamma   90.00
#
_symmetry.space_group_name_H-M   'P 1'
#
loop_
_entity.id
_entity.type
_entity.pdbx_description
1 polymer ?
#
loop_
_entity_poly.entity_id
_entity_poly.type
_entity_poly.pdbx_seq_one_letter_code
_entity_poly.pdbx_strand_id
1 'polypeptide(L)'
;RTGWIKDTLRKEPQEYRLYFSSKTRNTGKERYSAGVAIAISSRYHQSGHVLHIPPPVTLQGHLCHCKISTPISTPLHVIGLYCPENNNTRADIYQHCQKVLDQAKKNGDHVILAGDFNAVTTAKDRNNGNLDTADHMHMKFIEDCNLNPAPENTSPRQPSFAQWNKGCCTHTSRIDDILLCPNMQKSLSMNLTQGTTNTQQAYSAVSIAGGNFDHNPVHTRIPADEIRLWDAKKANVDTSKDANNNTHMKWTNVILPIP
;
A
#
# COMPACT_ATOMS: atom_id res chain seq x y z
N ARG A 1 17.52 7.08 -5.72
CA ARG A 1 16.19 6.80 -6.30
C ARG A 1 15.11 7.67 -5.63
N THR A 2 15.01 7.68 -4.29
CA THR A 2 14.09 8.55 -3.53
C THR A 2 14.18 10.05 -3.83
N GLY A 3 15.36 10.60 -4.13
CA GLY A 3 15.51 12.01 -4.54
C GLY A 3 14.79 12.35 -5.85
N TRP A 4 14.98 11.52 -6.89
CA TRP A 4 14.27 11.68 -8.17
C TRP A 4 12.77 11.49 -8.01
N ILE A 5 12.32 10.50 -7.24
CA ILE A 5 10.89 10.30 -6.94
C ILE A 5 10.30 11.51 -6.23
N LYS A 6 11.00 12.07 -5.23
CA LYS A 6 10.57 13.30 -4.57
C LYS A 6 10.44 14.46 -5.55
N ASP A 7 11.39 14.62 -6.47
CA ASP A 7 11.36 15.71 -7.43
C ASP A 7 10.32 15.50 -8.55
N THR A 8 10.08 14.28 -8.99
CA THR A 8 9.04 13.92 -9.97
C THR A 8 7.65 14.05 -9.36
N LEU A 9 7.41 13.52 -8.16
CA LEU A 9 6.13 13.65 -7.46
C LEU A 9 5.86 15.06 -6.92
N ARG A 10 6.89 15.90 -6.77
CA ARG A 10 6.69 17.34 -6.53
C ARG A 10 6.29 18.10 -7.79
N LYS A 11 6.57 17.55 -8.98
CA LYS A 11 6.32 18.17 -10.28
C LYS A 11 4.99 17.71 -10.93
N GLU A 12 4.35 16.65 -10.44
CA GLU A 12 3.02 16.17 -10.88
C GLU A 12 2.14 15.69 -9.71
N PRO A 13 0.80 15.69 -9.86
CA PRO A 13 -0.12 16.84 -9.93
C PRO A 13 -0.40 17.41 -8.51
N GLN A 14 -0.92 18.64 -8.44
CA GLN A 14 -1.32 19.35 -7.20
C GLN A 14 -2.35 18.61 -6.30
N GLU A 15 -2.75 17.40 -6.71
CA GLU A 15 -3.81 16.62 -6.12
C GLU A 15 -3.31 15.54 -5.14
N TYR A 16 -2.02 15.44 -4.85
CA TYR A 16 -1.49 14.48 -3.88
C TYR A 16 -0.59 15.14 -2.82
N ARG A 17 -0.66 14.63 -1.60
CA ARG A 17 0.29 14.93 -0.53
C ARG A 17 1.20 13.73 -0.28
N LEU A 18 2.50 14.00 -0.25
CA LEU A 18 3.53 13.00 -0.02
C LEU A 18 3.93 12.92 1.45
N TYR A 19 4.03 11.70 1.92
CA TYR A 19 4.61 11.32 3.20
C TYR A 19 5.78 10.39 2.91
N PHE A 20 6.87 10.54 3.65
CA PHE A 20 8.06 9.73 3.40
C PHE A 20 8.77 9.39 4.69
N SER A 21 9.40 8.23 4.67
CA SER A 21 10.31 7.75 5.69
C SER A 21 11.61 7.36 4.99
N SER A 22 12.74 7.87 5.49
CA SER A 22 14.06 7.60 4.95
C SER A 22 15.05 7.50 6.09
N LYS A 23 16.07 6.65 5.96
CA LYS A 23 17.17 6.61 6.94
C LYS A 23 17.86 7.96 7.02
N THR A 24 18.11 8.40 8.24
CA THR A 24 18.92 9.59 8.53
C THR A 24 20.35 9.35 8.04
N ARG A 25 20.96 10.36 7.41
CA ARG A 25 22.33 10.31 6.94
C ARG A 25 23.20 10.98 7.99
N ASN A 26 24.19 10.28 8.53
CA ASN A 26 25.04 10.86 9.57
C ASN A 26 26.08 11.82 8.98
N THR A 27 26.56 11.55 7.76
CA THR A 27 27.73 12.25 7.19
C THR A 27 27.51 12.84 5.80
N GLY A 28 26.30 12.77 5.23
CA GLY A 28 25.99 13.31 3.89
C GLY A 28 26.74 12.63 2.73
N LYS A 29 27.62 11.66 3.01
CA LYS A 29 28.38 10.85 2.02
C LYS A 29 27.83 9.43 1.87
N GLU A 30 27.03 8.96 2.81
CA GLU A 30 26.37 7.65 2.74
C GLU A 30 25.37 7.58 1.58
N ARG A 31 25.37 6.46 0.84
CA ARG A 31 24.34 6.19 -0.17
C ARG A 31 22.97 6.07 0.51
N TYR A 32 21.93 6.56 -0.15
CA TYR A 32 20.55 6.27 0.28
C TYR A 32 20.33 4.75 0.22
N SER A 33 20.16 4.12 1.38
CA SER A 33 20.03 2.66 1.46
C SER A 33 18.58 2.17 1.55
N ALA A 34 17.64 3.04 1.95
CA ALA A 34 16.22 2.70 2.06
C ALA A 34 15.35 3.96 2.08
N GLY A 35 14.12 3.86 1.59
CA GLY A 35 13.10 4.88 1.76
C GLY A 35 11.75 4.45 1.22
N VAL A 36 10.70 4.77 1.96
CA VAL A 36 9.30 4.48 1.59
C VAL A 36 8.56 5.80 1.46
N ALA A 37 7.74 5.93 0.42
CA ALA A 37 6.85 7.07 0.23
C ALA A 37 5.39 6.60 0.13
N ILE A 38 4.48 7.41 0.67
CA ILE A 38 3.04 7.28 0.48
C ILE A 38 2.53 8.58 -0.13
N ALA A 39 1.83 8.48 -1.25
CA ALA A 39 1.08 9.58 -1.82
C ALA A 39 -0.41 9.41 -1.48
N ILE A 40 -1.03 10.42 -0.88
CA ILE A 40 -2.46 10.43 -0.54
C ILE A 40 -3.15 11.52 -1.33
N SER A 41 -4.24 11.19 -2.01
CA SER A 41 -5.04 12.13 -2.78
C SER A 41 -5.59 13.28 -1.91
N SER A 42 -5.69 14.47 -2.50
CA SER A 42 -6.15 15.70 -1.89
C SER A 42 -7.55 15.60 -1.34
N ARG A 43 -8.43 14.82 -1.98
CA ARG A 43 -9.77 14.55 -1.47
C ARG A 43 -9.78 13.87 -0.10
N TYR A 44 -8.68 13.23 0.33
CA TYR A 44 -8.58 12.60 1.66
C TYR A 44 -7.77 13.43 2.67
N HIS A 45 -6.83 14.27 2.20
CA HIS A 45 -5.98 15.05 3.09
C HIS A 45 -6.40 16.51 3.26
N GLN A 46 -7.37 17.01 2.48
CA GLN A 46 -8.00 18.31 2.73
C GLN A 46 -8.48 18.34 4.19
N SER A 47 -8.36 19.49 4.85
CA SER A 47 -8.82 19.69 6.24
C SER A 47 -8.10 18.91 7.35
N GLY A 48 -6.90 18.36 7.11
CA GLY A 48 -6.07 17.77 8.19
C GLY A 48 -6.49 16.37 8.63
N HIS A 49 -7.31 15.69 7.83
CA HIS A 49 -7.80 14.32 8.11
C HIS A 49 -6.76 13.22 7.91
N VAL A 50 -5.50 13.57 7.62
CA VAL A 50 -4.41 12.61 7.47
C VAL A 50 -3.34 12.88 8.52
N LEU A 51 -3.12 11.88 9.36
CA LEU A 51 -2.05 11.87 10.36
C LEU A 51 -0.89 11.03 9.83
N HIS A 52 0.29 11.64 9.71
CA HIS A 52 1.53 10.90 9.49
C HIS A 52 2.04 10.39 10.84
N ILE A 53 2.13 9.09 11.00
CA ILE A 53 2.58 8.44 12.23
C ILE A 53 4.07 8.10 12.03
N PRO A 54 4.98 8.76 12.76
CA PRO A 54 6.40 8.51 12.59
C PRO A 54 6.75 7.06 12.93
N PRO A 55 7.57 6.38 12.10
CA PRO A 55 8.08 5.06 12.43
C PRO A 55 9.04 5.16 13.63
N PRO A 56 9.25 4.05 14.38
CA PRO A 56 10.39 3.92 15.27
C PRO A 56 11.70 4.26 14.55
N VAL A 57 12.65 4.88 15.25
CA VAL A 57 13.93 5.32 14.66
C VAL A 57 14.66 4.16 13.97
N THR A 58 14.62 2.96 14.56
CA THR A 58 15.22 1.74 14.02
C THR A 58 14.60 1.28 12.69
N LEU A 59 13.38 1.72 12.40
CA LEU A 59 12.61 1.34 11.22
C LEU A 59 12.48 2.47 10.19
N GLN A 60 13.14 3.61 10.41
CA GLN A 60 13.19 4.69 9.43
C GLN A 60 13.75 4.17 8.09
N GLY A 61 13.09 4.56 7.00
CA GLY A 61 13.40 4.08 5.65
C GLY A 61 12.79 2.73 5.28
N HIS A 62 12.27 1.95 6.23
CA HIS A 62 11.65 0.65 5.96
C HIS A 62 10.12 0.65 6.09
N LEU A 63 9.56 1.64 6.77
CA LEU A 63 8.12 1.85 6.80
C LEU A 63 7.73 3.32 6.81
N CYS A 64 6.60 3.62 6.18
CA CYS A 64 5.91 4.89 6.24
C CYS A 64 4.46 4.61 6.63
N HIS A 65 3.90 5.37 7.57
CA HIS A 65 2.56 5.09 8.10
C HIS A 65 1.70 6.35 8.10
N CYS A 66 0.58 6.30 7.39
CA CYS A 66 -0.45 7.33 7.44
C CYS A 66 -1.76 6.76 7.97
N LYS A 67 -2.49 7.55 8.76
CA LYS A 67 -3.88 7.28 9.12
C LYS A 67 -4.78 8.31 8.46
N ILE A 68 -5.74 7.85 7.67
CA ILE A 68 -6.78 8.65 7.04
C ILE A 68 -8.03 8.56 7.92
N SER A 69 -8.60 9.70 8.30
CA SER A 69 -9.75 9.81 9.21
C SER A 69 -10.63 10.98 8.78
N THR A 70 -11.31 10.80 7.63
CA THR A 70 -12.29 11.77 7.13
C THR A 70 -13.60 11.65 7.91
N PRO A 71 -14.45 12.70 7.95
CA PRO A 71 -15.75 12.63 8.61
C PRO A 71 -16.56 11.47 8.04
N ILE A 72 -17.38 10.85 8.87
CA ILE A 72 -18.27 9.72 8.56
C ILE A 72 -17.61 8.43 8.05
N SER A 73 -16.31 8.44 7.71
CA SER A 73 -15.57 7.25 7.27
C SER A 73 -15.16 6.32 8.40
N THR A 74 -14.96 5.06 8.05
CA THR A 74 -14.14 4.15 8.86
C THR A 74 -12.67 4.54 8.68
N PRO A 75 -11.91 4.81 9.76
CA PRO A 75 -10.51 5.20 9.62
C PRO A 75 -9.69 4.13 8.91
N LEU A 76 -8.75 4.57 8.06
CA LEU A 76 -7.89 3.70 7.27
C LEU A 76 -6.42 3.97 7.60
N HIS A 77 -5.72 2.94 8.07
CA HIS A 77 -4.27 2.93 8.19
C HIS A 77 -3.67 2.45 6.86
N VAL A 78 -2.78 3.26 6.28
CA VAL A 78 -1.99 2.91 5.11
C VAL A 78 -0.54 2.81 5.56
N ILE A 79 0.03 1.61 5.49
CA ILE A 79 1.42 1.35 5.86
C ILE A 79 2.16 0.90 4.61
N GLY A 80 3.06 1.76 4.13
CA GLY A 80 4.02 1.43 3.09
C GLY A 80 5.20 0.70 3.71
N LEU A 81 5.68 -0.38 3.09
CA LEU A 81 6.75 -1.23 3.59
C LEU A 81 7.85 -1.44 2.56
N TYR A 82 9.08 -1.54 3.05
CA TYR A 82 10.24 -2.08 2.34
C TYR A 82 10.99 -3.02 3.30
N CYS A 83 10.74 -4.32 3.17
CA CYS A 83 11.34 -5.33 4.02
C CYS A 83 12.74 -5.70 3.50
N PRO A 84 13.81 -5.53 4.29
CA PRO A 84 15.16 -5.87 3.86
C PRO A 84 15.43 -7.38 3.98
N GLU A 85 16.58 -7.81 3.47
CA GLU A 85 17.12 -9.16 3.69
C GLU A 85 17.46 -9.44 5.16
N ASN A 86 17.68 -8.40 5.97
CA ASN A 86 17.98 -8.55 7.40
C ASN A 86 16.74 -9.05 8.16
N ASN A 87 16.78 -10.30 8.62
CA ASN A 87 15.68 -10.95 9.33
C ASN A 87 15.30 -10.29 10.66
N ASN A 88 16.25 -9.66 11.37
CA ASN A 88 15.93 -8.95 12.63
C ASN A 88 15.12 -7.68 12.33
N THR A 89 15.54 -6.88 11.34
CA THR A 89 14.78 -5.71 10.91
C THR A 89 13.40 -6.11 10.38
N ARG A 90 13.31 -7.22 9.64
CA ARG A 90 12.02 -7.79 9.19
C ARG A 90 11.12 -8.15 10.36
N ALA A 91 11.65 -8.83 11.38
CA ALA A 91 10.89 -9.18 12.58
C ALA A 91 10.37 -7.92 13.31
N ASP A 92 11.19 -6.88 13.42
CA ASP A 92 10.80 -5.60 14.02
C ASP A 92 9.69 -4.89 13.22
N ILE A 93 9.75 -4.94 11.88
CA ILE A 93 8.69 -4.44 10.99
C ILE A 93 7.39 -5.20 11.26
N TYR A 94 7.42 -6.53 11.27
CA TYR A 94 6.22 -7.35 11.51
C TYR A 94 5.64 -7.14 12.90
N GLN A 95 6.49 -7.01 13.93
CA GLN A 95 6.04 -6.68 15.28
C GLN A 95 5.37 -5.30 15.33
N HIS A 96 5.91 -4.31 14.61
CA HIS A 96 5.29 -2.99 14.51
C HIS A 96 3.92 -3.07 13.81
N CYS A 97 3.85 -3.74 12.66
CA CYS A 97 2.59 -3.94 11.92
C CYS A 97 1.54 -4.66 12.78
N GLN A 98 1.93 -5.71 13.52
CA GLN A 98 1.04 -6.43 14.42
C GLN A 98 0.45 -5.51 15.50
N LYS A 99 1.26 -4.66 16.15
CA LYS A 99 0.77 -3.67 17.12
C LYS A 99 -0.25 -2.71 16.50
N VAL A 100 -0.02 -2.26 15.26
CA VAL A 100 -0.97 -1.39 14.56
C VAL A 100 -2.26 -2.16 14.21
N LEU A 101 -2.15 -3.40 13.76
CA LEU A 101 -3.29 -4.27 13.46
C LEU A 101 -4.14 -4.53 14.70
N ASP A 102 -3.52 -4.82 15.84
CA ASP A 102 -4.22 -5.04 17.12
C ASP A 102 -4.96 -3.78 17.58
N GLN A 103 -4.32 -2.62 17.47
CA GLN A 103 -4.94 -1.35 17.82
C GLN A 103 -6.10 -1.02 16.87
N ALA A 104 -5.91 -1.19 15.57
CA ALA A 104 -6.93 -0.97 14.56
C ALA A 104 -8.13 -1.91 14.77
N LYS A 105 -7.89 -3.18 15.09
CA LYS A 105 -8.93 -4.16 15.41
C LYS A 105 -9.78 -3.70 16.59
N LYS A 106 -9.17 -3.21 17.67
CA LYS A 106 -9.89 -2.67 18.84
C LYS A 106 -10.74 -1.45 18.50
N ASN A 107 -10.27 -0.61 17.59
CA ASN A 107 -10.97 0.61 17.17
C ASN A 107 -12.03 0.37 16.08
N GLY A 108 -12.04 -0.81 15.45
CA GLY A 108 -12.83 -1.04 14.24
C GLY A 108 -12.27 -0.38 12.99
N ASP A 109 -10.99 0.03 13.01
CA ASP A 109 -10.31 0.66 11.89
C ASP A 109 -9.95 -0.38 10.80
N HIS A 110 -9.72 0.11 9.57
CA HIS A 110 -9.14 -0.67 8.47
C HIS A 110 -7.62 -0.48 8.40
N VAL A 111 -6.90 -1.48 7.90
CA VAL A 111 -5.44 -1.44 7.69
C VAL A 111 -5.11 -2.07 6.35
N ILE A 112 -4.28 -1.38 5.58
CA ILE A 112 -3.61 -1.88 4.38
C ILE A 112 -2.10 -1.84 4.63
N LEU A 113 -1.44 -2.96 4.35
CA LEU A 113 0.02 -3.04 4.26
C LEU A 113 0.39 -3.19 2.79
N ALA A 114 1.26 -2.34 2.26
CA ALA A 114 1.62 -2.38 0.85
C ALA A 114 3.11 -2.11 0.63
N GLY A 115 3.72 -2.82 -0.31
CA GLY A 115 5.08 -2.56 -0.74
C GLY A 115 5.87 -3.82 -1.04
N ASP A 116 7.19 -3.67 -1.05
CA ASP A 116 8.14 -4.75 -1.32
C ASP A 116 8.43 -5.51 -0.01
N PHE A 117 7.91 -6.74 0.06
CA PHE A 117 8.14 -7.61 1.18
C PHE A 117 9.44 -8.42 1.04
N ASN A 118 10.09 -8.46 -0.12
CA ASN A 118 11.22 -9.36 -0.42
C ASN A 118 10.95 -10.80 0.08
N ALA A 119 9.69 -11.22 0.00
CA ALA A 119 9.20 -12.49 0.50
C ALA A 119 7.85 -12.79 -0.16
N VAL A 120 7.59 -14.06 -0.47
CA VAL A 120 6.35 -14.48 -1.13
C VAL A 120 5.26 -14.91 -0.15
N THR A 121 4.01 -14.83 -0.59
CA THR A 121 2.86 -15.28 0.22
C THR A 121 2.59 -16.77 0.10
N THR A 122 3.02 -17.39 -1.01
CA THR A 122 2.89 -18.83 -1.25
C THR A 122 4.07 -19.34 -2.07
N ALA A 123 4.37 -20.64 -2.03
CA ALA A 123 5.42 -21.23 -2.87
C ALA A 123 5.19 -21.03 -4.38
N LYS A 124 3.93 -20.91 -4.82
CA LYS A 124 3.58 -20.69 -6.24
C LYS A 124 4.02 -19.32 -6.77
N ASP A 125 4.29 -18.39 -5.87
CA ASP A 125 4.73 -17.03 -6.19
C ASP A 125 6.25 -16.97 -6.46
N ARG A 126 7.00 -18.07 -6.28
CA ARG A 126 8.40 -18.23 -6.74
C ARG A 126 8.40 -19.08 -8.00
N ASN A 127 9.07 -18.66 -9.06
CA ASN A 127 9.12 -19.44 -10.31
C ASN A 127 9.71 -20.85 -10.15
N ASN A 128 10.59 -21.06 -9.16
CA ASN A 128 11.19 -22.36 -8.83
C ASN A 128 10.52 -23.07 -7.64
N GLY A 129 9.53 -22.46 -6.99
CA GLY A 129 8.85 -23.00 -5.81
C GLY A 129 9.68 -23.06 -4.52
N ASN A 130 10.95 -22.62 -4.55
CA ASN A 130 11.85 -22.70 -3.39
C ASN A 130 11.61 -21.53 -2.45
N LEU A 131 11.30 -21.84 -1.20
CA LEU A 131 11.08 -20.87 -0.14
C LEU A 131 12.36 -20.66 0.68
N ASP A 132 12.63 -19.42 1.05
CA ASP A 132 13.72 -19.06 1.95
C ASP A 132 13.20 -18.68 3.36
N THR A 133 14.12 -18.28 4.25
CA THR A 133 13.75 -17.87 5.62
C THR A 133 12.83 -16.65 5.64
N ALA A 134 13.02 -15.68 4.74
CA ALA A 134 12.20 -14.49 4.68
C ALA A 134 10.76 -14.84 4.25
N ASP A 135 10.61 -15.76 3.29
CA ASP A 135 9.32 -16.29 2.88
C ASP A 135 8.59 -16.96 4.05
N HIS A 136 9.27 -17.83 4.81
CA HIS A 136 8.68 -18.47 5.97
C HIS A 136 8.25 -17.49 7.06
N MET A 137 9.09 -16.48 7.35
CA MET A 137 8.73 -15.41 8.29
C MET A 137 7.50 -14.62 7.81
N HIS A 138 7.42 -14.34 6.51
CA HIS A 138 6.32 -13.57 5.94
C HIS A 138 5.00 -14.34 5.96
N MET A 139 5.00 -15.61 5.52
CA MET A 139 3.83 -16.48 5.57
C MET A 139 3.32 -16.64 7.00
N LYS A 140 4.23 -16.86 7.96
CA LYS A 140 3.86 -16.93 9.38
C LYS A 140 3.23 -15.62 9.88
N PHE A 141 3.80 -14.47 9.51
CA PHE A 141 3.22 -13.16 9.87
C PHE A 141 1.81 -12.97 9.29
N ILE A 142 1.58 -13.35 8.03
CA ILE A 142 0.27 -13.33 7.38
C ILE A 142 -0.73 -14.20 8.15
N GLU A 143 -0.34 -15.44 8.46
CA GLU A 143 -1.15 -16.40 9.21
C GLU A 143 -1.48 -15.88 10.62
N ASP A 144 -0.47 -15.50 11.40
CA ASP A 144 -0.62 -15.03 12.78
C ASP A 144 -1.52 -13.78 12.88
N CYS A 145 -1.52 -12.95 11.84
CA CYS A 145 -2.33 -11.72 11.77
C CYS A 145 -3.64 -11.88 11.00
N ASN A 146 -3.93 -13.07 10.46
CA ASN A 146 -5.06 -13.36 9.57
C ASN A 146 -5.18 -12.35 8.41
N LEU A 147 -4.05 -11.97 7.83
CA LEU A 147 -4.01 -11.09 6.66
C LEU A 147 -4.33 -11.91 5.42
N ASN A 148 -4.90 -11.25 4.41
CA ASN A 148 -5.06 -11.84 3.09
C ASN A 148 -4.55 -10.84 2.05
N PRO A 149 -3.85 -11.31 1.01
CA PRO A 149 -3.61 -10.50 -0.18
C PRO A 149 -4.91 -9.96 -0.73
N ALA A 150 -4.87 -8.76 -1.32
CA ALA A 150 -6.00 -8.24 -2.07
C ALA A 150 -6.43 -9.23 -3.18
N PRO A 151 -7.75 -9.36 -3.47
CA PRO A 151 -8.23 -10.33 -4.45
C PRO A 151 -7.55 -10.16 -5.80
N GLU A 152 -7.13 -11.24 -6.45
CA GLU A 152 -6.39 -11.19 -7.71
C GLU A 152 -7.33 -11.45 -8.90
N ASN A 153 -7.09 -10.77 -10.02
CA ASN A 153 -7.84 -11.02 -11.26
C ASN A 153 -7.34 -12.23 -12.05
N THR A 154 -6.18 -12.79 -11.68
CA THR A 154 -5.50 -13.85 -12.43
C THR A 154 -4.97 -14.93 -11.50
N SER A 155 -5.06 -16.18 -11.95
CA SER A 155 -4.45 -17.34 -11.30
C SER A 155 -3.66 -18.16 -12.35
N PRO A 156 -2.35 -18.39 -12.17
CA PRO A 156 -1.53 -17.94 -11.04
C PRO A 156 -1.35 -16.41 -10.98
N ARG A 157 -0.90 -15.91 -9.82
CA ARG A 157 -0.61 -14.49 -9.62
C ARG A 157 0.53 -14.05 -10.54
N GLN A 158 0.43 -12.84 -11.09
CA GLN A 158 1.48 -12.30 -11.93
C GLN A 158 2.71 -11.89 -11.08
N PRO A 159 3.95 -12.22 -11.50
CA PRO A 159 5.15 -11.79 -10.79
C PRO A 159 5.29 -10.27 -10.73
N SER A 160 5.74 -9.75 -9.60
CA SER A 160 6.07 -8.33 -9.43
C SER A 160 7.56 -8.06 -9.55
N PHE A 161 8.41 -9.08 -9.49
CA PHE A 161 9.87 -8.96 -9.56
C PHE A 161 10.46 -9.91 -10.61
N ALA A 162 11.52 -9.46 -11.26
CA ALA A 162 12.34 -10.25 -12.17
C ALA A 162 13.84 -9.97 -11.98
N GLN A 163 14.60 -11.02 -11.72
CA GLN A 163 16.07 -10.95 -11.64
C GLN A 163 16.70 -11.22 -13.00
N TRP A 164 17.51 -10.28 -13.48
CA TRP A 164 18.20 -10.36 -14.76
C TRP A 164 19.70 -10.58 -14.59
N ASN A 165 20.25 -11.58 -15.28
CA ASN A 165 21.67 -11.83 -15.35
C ASN A 165 22.10 -11.93 -16.82
N LYS A 166 23.01 -11.05 -17.26
CA LYS A 166 23.51 -10.97 -18.65
C LYS A 166 22.39 -10.95 -19.71
N GLY A 167 21.29 -10.24 -19.44
CA GLY A 167 20.15 -10.12 -20.34
C GLY A 167 19.15 -11.28 -20.30
N CYS A 168 19.40 -12.31 -19.50
CA CYS A 168 18.47 -13.41 -19.28
C CYS A 168 17.72 -13.24 -17.95
N CYS A 169 16.40 -13.40 -17.97
CA CYS A 169 15.61 -13.50 -16.76
C CYS A 169 15.89 -14.85 -16.10
N THR A 170 16.35 -14.83 -14.85
CA THR A 170 16.76 -16.03 -14.09
C THR A 170 15.73 -16.43 -13.05
N HIS A 171 15.10 -15.45 -12.41
CA HIS A 171 14.08 -15.67 -11.38
C HIS A 171 12.96 -14.66 -11.55
N THR A 172 11.74 -15.09 -11.30
CA THR A 172 10.59 -14.20 -11.14
C THR A 172 9.86 -14.54 -9.86
N SER A 173 9.33 -13.52 -9.20
CA SER A 173 8.55 -13.72 -7.99
C SER A 173 7.48 -12.66 -7.77
N ARG A 174 6.43 -13.01 -7.02
CA ARG A 174 5.43 -12.08 -6.50
C ARG A 174 5.78 -11.75 -5.04
N ILE A 175 6.60 -10.71 -4.87
CA ILE A 175 7.15 -10.25 -3.57
C ILE A 175 6.68 -8.84 -3.18
N ASP A 176 6.06 -8.13 -4.11
CA ASP A 176 5.33 -6.90 -3.83
C ASP A 176 3.85 -7.26 -3.66
N ASP A 177 3.25 -6.81 -2.57
CA ASP A 177 1.87 -7.18 -2.25
C ASP A 177 1.10 -6.04 -1.60
N ILE A 178 -0.22 -6.22 -1.54
CA ILE A 178 -1.17 -5.37 -0.82
C ILE A 178 -1.99 -6.29 0.08
N LEU A 179 -1.66 -6.30 1.37
CA LEU A 179 -2.29 -7.13 2.39
C LEU A 179 -3.38 -6.36 3.11
N LEU A 180 -4.54 -7.00 3.24
CA LEU A 180 -5.75 -6.43 3.85
C LEU A 180 -5.99 -7.04 5.22
N CYS A 181 -6.38 -6.22 6.21
CA CYS A 181 -6.75 -6.73 7.53
C CYS A 181 -8.11 -7.46 7.53
N PRO A 182 -8.39 -8.32 8.53
CA PRO A 182 -9.65 -9.07 8.62
C PRO A 182 -10.91 -8.21 8.54
N ASN A 183 -10.92 -7.06 9.22
CA ASN A 183 -12.07 -6.15 9.23
C ASN A 183 -12.38 -5.64 7.81
N MET A 184 -11.34 -5.33 7.05
CA MET A 184 -11.47 -4.83 5.68
C MET A 184 -11.97 -5.93 4.75
N GLN A 185 -11.43 -7.15 4.86
CA GLN A 185 -11.91 -8.30 4.09
C GLN A 185 -13.39 -8.58 4.35
N LYS A 186 -13.81 -8.51 5.62
CA LYS A 186 -15.22 -8.66 6.01
C LYS A 186 -16.10 -7.63 5.31
N SER A 187 -15.70 -6.36 5.33
CA SER A 187 -16.39 -5.27 4.63
C SER A 187 -16.55 -5.52 3.12
N LEU A 188 -15.51 -6.05 2.46
CA LEU A 188 -15.56 -6.41 1.04
C LEU A 188 -16.48 -7.61 0.78
N SER A 189 -16.49 -8.61 1.67
CA SER A 189 -17.29 -9.84 1.50
C SER A 189 -18.80 -9.65 1.72
N MET A 190 -19.21 -8.73 2.59
CA MET A 190 -20.62 -8.54 2.98
C MET A 190 -21.49 -7.98 1.85
N ASN A 191 -20.90 -7.23 0.92
CA ASN A 191 -21.65 -6.59 -0.17
C ASN A 191 -21.81 -7.51 -1.39
N LEU A 192 -20.97 -8.54 -1.52
CA LEU A 192 -21.10 -9.57 -2.57
C LEU A 192 -22.37 -10.43 -2.41
N THR A 193 -22.88 -10.56 -1.18
CA THR A 193 -24.03 -11.43 -0.87
C THR A 193 -25.39 -10.77 -1.15
N GLN A 194 -25.43 -9.46 -1.41
CA GLN A 194 -26.68 -8.71 -1.60
C GLN A 194 -27.18 -8.62 -3.05
N GLY A 195 -26.63 -9.40 -3.99
CA GLY A 195 -27.20 -9.57 -5.33
C GLY A 195 -27.15 -8.34 -6.24
N THR A 196 -26.44 -7.27 -5.85
CA THR A 196 -26.23 -6.09 -6.68
C THR A 196 -25.19 -6.37 -7.77
N THR A 197 -25.65 -6.76 -8.95
CA THR A 197 -24.87 -7.19 -10.13
C THR A 197 -23.92 -6.13 -10.72
N ASN A 198 -23.91 -4.90 -10.20
CA ASN A 198 -23.07 -3.80 -10.69
C ASN A 198 -22.03 -3.28 -9.67
N THR A 199 -21.87 -3.94 -8.53
CA THR A 199 -20.82 -3.57 -7.56
C THR A 199 -19.46 -3.99 -8.10
N GLN A 200 -18.58 -3.02 -8.35
CA GLN A 200 -17.21 -3.27 -8.79
C GLN A 200 -16.50 -4.07 -7.71
N GLN A 201 -15.99 -5.26 -8.04
CA GLN A 201 -15.26 -6.06 -7.07
C GLN A 201 -13.88 -5.47 -6.82
N ALA A 202 -13.38 -5.60 -5.59
CA ALA A 202 -11.99 -5.32 -5.29
C ALA A 202 -11.08 -6.25 -6.12
N TYR A 203 -10.02 -5.71 -6.69
CA TYR A 203 -9.05 -6.51 -7.44
C TYR A 203 -7.64 -5.95 -7.36
N SER A 204 -6.67 -6.83 -7.54
CA SER A 204 -5.25 -6.57 -7.64
C SER A 204 -4.73 -7.00 -9.02
N ALA A 205 -3.72 -6.28 -9.51
CA ALA A 205 -3.03 -6.60 -10.74
C ALA A 205 -1.58 -6.07 -10.72
N VAL A 206 -0.74 -6.67 -11.57
CA VAL A 206 0.59 -6.15 -11.91
C VAL A 206 0.47 -5.29 -13.15
N SER A 207 1.03 -4.08 -13.10
CA SER A 207 1.24 -3.23 -14.27
C SER A 207 2.68 -3.33 -14.73
N ILE A 208 2.92 -3.26 -16.04
CA ILE A 208 4.27 -3.10 -16.57
C ILE A 208 4.62 -1.62 -16.51
N ALA A 209 5.55 -1.25 -15.63
CA ALA A 209 6.19 0.05 -15.70
C ALA A 209 7.38 -0.08 -16.65
N GLY A 210 7.41 0.70 -17.72
CA GLY A 210 8.58 0.73 -18.61
C GLY A 210 9.86 1.14 -17.87
N GLY A 211 11.00 0.98 -18.54
CA GLY A 211 12.31 1.33 -18.00
C GLY A 211 13.09 0.12 -17.46
N ASN A 212 14.22 0.38 -16.81
CA ASN A 212 15.15 -0.65 -16.32
C ASN A 212 14.91 -0.96 -14.83
N PHE A 213 13.66 -1.21 -14.46
CA PHE A 213 13.30 -1.65 -13.12
C PHE A 213 13.17 -3.18 -13.09
N ASP A 214 13.67 -3.77 -12.01
CA ASP A 214 13.51 -5.17 -11.66
C ASP A 214 12.15 -5.47 -11.00
N HIS A 215 11.42 -4.43 -10.61
CA HIS A 215 10.05 -4.52 -10.09
C HIS A 215 9.01 -3.92 -11.05
N ASN A 216 7.83 -4.53 -11.06
CA ASN A 216 6.62 -4.07 -11.70
C ASN A 216 5.61 -3.62 -10.63
N PRO A 217 4.94 -2.47 -10.79
CA PRO A 217 3.96 -2.00 -9.83
C PRO A 217 2.81 -2.97 -9.60
N VAL A 218 2.49 -3.19 -8.33
CA VAL A 218 1.29 -3.90 -7.91
C VAL A 218 0.26 -2.89 -7.46
N HIS A 219 -0.93 -2.90 -8.05
CA HIS A 219 -1.98 -1.98 -7.67
C HIS A 219 -3.25 -2.75 -7.31
N THR A 220 -4.01 -2.20 -6.37
CA THR A 220 -5.31 -2.73 -5.99
C THR A 220 -6.38 -1.64 -6.12
N ARG A 221 -7.52 -2.01 -6.70
CA ARG A 221 -8.75 -1.24 -6.66
C ARG A 221 -9.62 -1.77 -5.53
N ILE A 222 -10.06 -0.86 -4.67
CA ILE A 222 -10.94 -1.19 -3.53
C ILE A 222 -12.16 -0.27 -3.59
N PRO A 223 -13.39 -0.81 -3.57
CA PRO A 223 -14.60 0.01 -3.58
C PRO A 223 -14.71 0.81 -2.29
N ALA A 224 -14.73 2.14 -2.43
CA ALA A 224 -14.72 3.08 -1.32
C ALA A 224 -15.93 2.89 -0.39
N ASP A 225 -17.11 2.63 -0.95
CA ASP A 225 -18.34 2.42 -0.19
C ASP A 225 -18.29 1.15 0.65
N GLU A 226 -17.69 0.07 0.12
CA GLU A 226 -17.57 -1.20 0.84
C GLU A 226 -16.70 -1.03 2.09
N ILE A 227 -15.60 -0.28 2.00
CA ILE A 227 -14.71 0.01 3.13
C ILE A 227 -15.09 1.29 3.87
N ARG A 228 -16.24 1.90 3.54
CA ARG A 228 -16.76 3.10 4.17
C ARG A 228 -15.72 4.23 4.23
N LEU A 229 -15.05 4.51 3.11
CA LEU A 229 -14.03 5.56 2.98
C LEU A 229 -14.50 6.67 2.02
N TRP A 230 -14.95 7.77 2.58
CA TRP A 230 -15.44 8.93 1.81
C TRP A 230 -14.47 10.10 1.85
N ASP A 231 -14.64 11.01 0.88
CA ASP A 231 -13.84 12.21 0.76
C ASP A 231 -13.96 13.09 2.01
N ALA A 232 -12.86 13.74 2.37
CA ALA A 232 -12.88 14.92 3.21
C ALA A 232 -13.72 15.97 2.49
N LYS A 233 -14.98 16.15 2.92
CA LYS A 233 -15.76 17.31 2.48
C LYS A 233 -14.90 18.56 2.71
N LYS A 234 -14.74 19.40 1.69
CA LYS A 234 -14.22 20.75 1.92
C LYS A 234 -15.06 21.35 3.05
N ALA A 235 -14.41 21.91 4.07
CA ALA A 235 -15.12 22.83 4.96
C ALA A 235 -15.86 23.80 4.04
N ASN A 236 -17.19 23.90 4.17
CA ASN A 236 -17.99 24.79 3.35
C ASN A 236 -17.37 26.20 3.51
N VAL A 237 -16.59 26.62 2.53
CA VAL A 237 -16.47 28.03 2.24
C VAL A 237 -17.87 28.39 1.79
N ASP A 238 -18.49 29.31 2.50
CA ASP A 238 -19.86 29.74 2.28
C ASP A 238 -20.01 30.26 0.84
N THR A 239 -20.33 29.36 -0.09
CA THR A 239 -20.64 29.69 -1.48
C THR A 239 -22.14 29.51 -1.66
N SER A 240 -22.88 30.48 -1.13
CA SER A 240 -24.11 30.86 -1.80
C SER A 240 -23.76 31.17 -3.26
N LYS A 241 -24.44 30.51 -4.20
CA LYS A 241 -24.33 30.62 -5.68
C LYS A 241 -23.26 29.72 -6.31
N ASP A 242 -23.64 28.50 -6.68
CA ASP A 242 -24.16 28.25 -8.02
C ASP A 242 -24.49 26.76 -8.18
N ALA A 243 -25.76 26.50 -8.44
CA ALA A 243 -26.22 25.21 -8.90
C ALA A 243 -25.79 25.03 -10.36
N ASN A 244 -24.97 24.03 -10.64
CA ASN A 244 -25.05 23.36 -11.92
C ASN A 244 -24.58 21.90 -11.82
N ASN A 245 -25.56 21.01 -12.05
CA ASN A 245 -25.38 19.59 -12.26
C ASN A 245 -24.41 19.35 -13.40
N ASN A 246 -23.29 18.69 -13.13
CA ASN A 246 -22.56 17.99 -14.17
C ASN A 246 -22.00 16.66 -13.65
N THR A 247 -22.73 15.59 -13.95
CA THR A 247 -22.36 14.20 -13.73
C THR A 247 -21.25 13.81 -14.71
N HIS A 248 -19.99 14.02 -14.32
CA HIS A 248 -18.85 13.37 -14.93
C HIS A 248 -18.06 12.63 -13.84
N MET A 249 -18.24 11.30 -13.77
CA MET A 249 -17.37 10.43 -12.97
C MET A 249 -15.96 10.44 -13.58
N LYS A 250 -15.07 11.27 -13.01
CA LYS A 250 -13.63 11.21 -13.28
C LYS A 250 -12.99 10.13 -12.40
N TRP A 251 -12.42 9.12 -13.05
CA TRP A 251 -11.66 8.04 -12.43
C TRP A 251 -10.38 8.58 -11.77
N THR A 252 -10.24 8.45 -10.44
CA THR A 252 -9.14 9.09 -9.68
C THR A 252 -8.41 8.16 -8.69
N ASN A 253 -8.63 6.84 -8.74
CA ASN A 253 -8.16 5.93 -7.69
C ASN A 253 -7.07 4.99 -8.20
N VAL A 254 -5.80 5.41 -8.11
CA VAL A 254 -4.67 4.49 -8.18
C VAL A 254 -3.77 4.74 -6.96
N ILE A 255 -3.70 3.76 -6.06
CA ILE A 255 -2.64 3.72 -5.04
C ILE A 255 -1.52 2.88 -5.66
N LEU A 256 -0.42 3.54 -6.04
CA LEU A 256 0.78 2.88 -6.50
C LEU A 256 1.74 2.73 -5.31
N PRO A 257 2.19 1.51 -4.95
CA PRO A 257 3.45 1.37 -4.25
C PRO A 257 4.54 1.87 -5.20
N ILE A 258 5.24 2.91 -4.77
CA ILE A 258 6.37 3.47 -5.53
C ILE A 258 7.64 2.88 -4.92
N PRO A 259 8.38 2.00 -5.65
CA PRO A 259 9.65 1.45 -5.20
C PRO A 259 10.77 2.51 -5.13
#